data_AF-A0A1G2MG67-F1
#
_entry.id   AF-A0A1G2MG67-F1
#
_cell.length_a   1.000
_cell.length_b   1.000
_cell.length_c   1.000
_cell.angle_alpha   90.00
_cell.angle_beta   90.00
_cell.angle_gamma   90.00
#
_symmetry.space_group_name_H-M   'P 1'
#
loop_
_entity.id
_entity.type
_entity.pdbx_description
1 polymer ?
#
loop_
_entity_poly.entity_id
_entity_poly.type
_entity_poly.pdbx_seq_one_letter_code
_entity_poly.pdbx_strand_id
1 'polypeptide(L)'
;MKKVIILIAILAVLFAGIFWIKQSSEEISISGLPDVFVVQRLIEQWPVLEKTFPARPVLGSTKWNYPTIIQFLSRSGKDALLVEYDDGHILHYSILYHDGEGRFIFEETLPEDKLTEGKWQALRDKYSGDGEVVTFVYTPSNTETAVPSDWKKISDNPFAMKGESVYENREAGVKFNYSSDFTISKSNDTVFGVCKDFGGAPPYSGCVSFVKILNVKNSLDNLLIGDVVFDGSGMHPNSINDFEKISMGENEYLRIKVGRFEGVLTYNYYLPKGSKVFVFSFAARGVDWTNPELDEEIDPTHLELKKILRTVEIESADRGSPQTQVPITPPSPSVSNKPCVISGCSSEVCAEDIVMSTCEFKDEYVCLKYARCERQTGGKCGWTETPEYKRCYGDTLFN
;
A
#
# COMPACT_ATOMS: atom_id res chain seq x y z
N MET A 1 -21.21 -60.70 -42.43
CA MET A 1 -21.79 -59.60 -41.63
C MET A 1 -20.89 -59.12 -40.50
N LYS A 2 -20.45 -59.96 -39.54
CA LYS A 2 -19.56 -59.51 -38.42
C LYS A 2 -18.26 -58.81 -38.85
N LYS A 3 -17.57 -59.27 -39.90
CA LYS A 3 -16.33 -58.64 -40.39
C LYS A 3 -16.55 -57.25 -41.01
N VAL A 4 -17.72 -56.99 -41.60
CA VAL A 4 -18.07 -55.69 -42.21
C VAL A 4 -18.39 -54.67 -41.10
N ILE A 5 -19.06 -55.11 -40.04
CA ILE A 5 -19.37 -54.26 -38.87
C ILE A 5 -18.09 -53.83 -38.13
N ILE A 6 -17.12 -54.75 -37.99
CA ILE A 6 -15.82 -54.43 -37.37
C ILE A 6 -15.02 -53.44 -38.24
N LEU A 7 -15.06 -53.59 -39.56
CA LEU A 7 -14.36 -52.67 -40.47
C LEU A 7 -14.97 -51.25 -40.43
N ILE A 8 -16.31 -51.15 -40.36
CA ILE A 8 -17.03 -49.88 -40.22
C ILE A 8 -16.74 -49.23 -38.86
N ALA A 9 -16.67 -50.02 -37.78
CA ALA A 9 -16.32 -49.50 -36.45
C ALA A 9 -14.88 -48.99 -36.38
N ILE A 10 -13.92 -49.69 -37.00
CA ILE A 10 -12.52 -49.24 -37.06
C ILE A 10 -12.39 -47.97 -37.92
N LEU A 11 -13.09 -47.91 -39.06
CA LEU A 11 -13.15 -46.70 -39.88
C LEU A 11 -13.81 -45.52 -39.16
N ALA A 12 -14.84 -45.76 -38.34
CA ALA A 12 -15.48 -44.73 -37.54
C ALA A 12 -14.57 -44.22 -36.41
N VAL A 13 -13.78 -45.08 -35.77
CA VAL A 13 -12.78 -44.68 -34.74
C VAL A 13 -11.60 -43.94 -35.37
N LEU A 14 -11.16 -44.36 -36.56
CA LEU A 14 -10.12 -43.64 -37.31
C LEU A 14 -10.64 -42.29 -37.83
N PHE A 15 -11.88 -42.19 -38.32
CA PHE A 15 -12.48 -40.92 -38.70
C PHE A 15 -12.74 -40.02 -37.49
N ALA A 16 -13.18 -40.54 -36.36
CA ALA A 16 -13.34 -39.78 -35.13
C ALA A 16 -12.00 -39.31 -34.57
N GLY A 17 -10.95 -40.14 -34.63
CA GLY A 17 -9.58 -39.78 -34.26
C GLY A 17 -8.97 -38.75 -35.19
N ILE A 18 -9.21 -38.84 -36.50
CA ILE A 18 -8.79 -37.83 -37.48
C ILE A 18 -9.62 -36.54 -37.33
N PHE A 19 -10.90 -36.62 -36.97
CA PHE A 19 -11.73 -35.44 -36.69
C PHE A 19 -11.30 -34.75 -35.38
N TRP A 20 -10.83 -35.51 -34.38
CA TRP A 20 -10.24 -34.99 -33.15
C TRP A 20 -8.84 -34.39 -33.37
N ILE A 21 -8.02 -35.01 -34.23
CA ILE A 21 -6.66 -34.52 -34.57
C ILE A 21 -6.71 -33.37 -35.58
N LYS A 22 -7.82 -33.21 -36.31
CA LYS A 22 -8.08 -32.12 -37.26
C LYS A 22 -9.01 -31.04 -36.70
N GLN A 23 -9.20 -30.98 -35.38
CA GLN A 23 -9.47 -29.71 -34.71
C GLN A 23 -8.14 -28.97 -34.59
N SER A 24 -7.62 -28.58 -35.75
CA SER A 24 -6.38 -27.84 -35.92
C SER A 24 -6.61 -26.40 -35.46
N SER A 25 -5.91 -26.02 -34.39
CA SER A 25 -5.33 -24.69 -34.22
C SER A 25 -6.26 -23.51 -34.53
N GLU A 26 -7.43 -23.45 -33.89
CA GLU A 26 -7.94 -22.13 -33.56
C GLU A 26 -6.97 -21.56 -32.53
N GLU A 27 -6.31 -20.44 -32.87
CA GLU A 27 -5.61 -19.62 -31.88
C GLU A 27 -6.58 -19.44 -30.72
N ILE A 28 -6.27 -20.03 -29.56
CA ILE A 28 -7.04 -19.80 -28.36
C ILE A 28 -6.69 -18.37 -27.95
N SER A 29 -7.46 -17.42 -28.47
CA SER A 29 -7.41 -16.06 -27.99
C SER A 29 -7.89 -16.07 -26.54
N ILE A 30 -7.12 -15.43 -25.67
CA ILE A 30 -7.47 -15.12 -24.28
C ILE A 30 -8.87 -14.49 -24.21
N SER A 31 -9.29 -13.74 -25.23
CA SER A 31 -10.64 -13.15 -25.32
C SER A 31 -11.79 -14.17 -25.28
N GLY A 32 -11.52 -15.47 -25.54
CA GLY A 32 -12.51 -16.55 -25.51
C GLY A 32 -12.41 -17.50 -24.32
N LEU A 33 -11.37 -17.40 -23.48
CA LEU A 33 -11.24 -18.20 -22.27
C LEU A 33 -11.91 -17.49 -21.10
N PRO A 34 -12.62 -18.20 -20.19
CA PRO A 34 -13.06 -17.60 -18.95
C PRO A 34 -11.85 -17.06 -18.19
N ASP A 35 -11.90 -15.80 -17.77
CA ASP A 35 -10.78 -15.06 -17.16
C ASP A 35 -10.03 -15.87 -16.08
N VAL A 36 -10.77 -16.69 -15.32
CA VAL A 36 -10.25 -17.59 -14.27
C VAL A 36 -9.21 -18.58 -14.79
N PHE A 37 -9.35 -19.13 -16.00
CA PHE A 37 -8.37 -20.07 -16.57
C PHE A 37 -7.07 -19.38 -16.94
N VAL A 38 -7.15 -18.13 -17.36
CA VAL A 38 -5.99 -17.35 -17.79
C VAL A 38 -5.18 -16.94 -16.57
N VAL A 39 -5.85 -16.50 -15.51
CA VAL A 39 -5.24 -16.28 -14.19
C VAL A 39 -4.62 -17.56 -13.64
N GLN A 40 -5.33 -18.70 -13.68
CA GLN A 40 -4.78 -20.00 -13.24
C GLN A 40 -3.49 -20.35 -13.99
N ARG A 41 -3.46 -20.20 -15.32
CA ARG A 41 -2.24 -20.48 -16.11
C ARG A 41 -1.10 -19.55 -15.79
N LEU A 42 -1.38 -18.26 -15.54
CA LEU A 42 -0.35 -17.32 -15.14
C LEU A 42 0.24 -17.74 -13.79
N ILE A 43 -0.59 -18.07 -12.81
CA ILE A 43 -0.16 -18.56 -11.48
C ILE A 43 0.76 -19.77 -11.62
N GLU A 44 0.36 -20.76 -12.43
CA GLU A 44 1.14 -21.98 -12.65
C GLU A 44 2.49 -21.73 -13.31
N GLN A 45 2.57 -20.77 -14.25
CA GLN A 45 3.79 -20.48 -15.01
C GLN A 45 4.70 -19.45 -14.33
N TRP A 46 4.15 -18.65 -13.41
CA TRP A 46 4.84 -17.52 -12.78
C TRP A 46 6.23 -17.86 -12.22
N PRO A 47 6.45 -18.96 -11.47
CA PRO A 47 7.75 -19.27 -10.88
C PRO A 47 8.88 -19.51 -11.90
N VAL A 48 8.54 -19.81 -13.15
CA VAL A 48 9.50 -19.94 -14.26
C VAL A 48 9.57 -18.63 -15.04
N LEU A 49 8.41 -18.04 -15.30
CA LEU A 49 8.26 -16.81 -16.07
C LEU A 49 8.98 -15.62 -15.42
N GLU A 50 8.85 -15.42 -14.11
CA GLU A 50 9.49 -14.32 -13.36
C GLU A 50 11.01 -14.25 -13.54
N LYS A 51 11.65 -15.42 -13.77
CA LYS A 51 13.10 -15.53 -13.92
C LYS A 51 13.60 -15.00 -15.27
N THR A 52 12.68 -14.78 -16.21
CA THR A 52 12.96 -14.23 -17.54
C THR A 52 13.01 -12.70 -17.55
N PHE A 53 12.56 -12.04 -16.49
CA PHE A 53 12.48 -10.59 -16.40
C PHE A 53 13.87 -10.02 -16.11
N PRO A 54 14.28 -8.91 -16.79
CA PRO A 54 15.54 -8.23 -16.51
C PRO A 54 15.64 -7.74 -15.07
N ALA A 55 14.59 -7.07 -14.58
CA ALA A 55 14.40 -6.74 -13.17
C ALA A 55 13.60 -7.86 -12.51
N ARG A 56 14.28 -8.73 -11.77
CA ARG A 56 13.65 -9.91 -11.17
C ARG A 56 12.74 -9.50 -10.02
N PRO A 57 11.48 -9.96 -9.98
CA PRO A 57 10.66 -9.82 -8.78
C PRO A 57 11.40 -10.39 -7.57
N VAL A 58 11.42 -9.65 -6.45
CA VAL A 58 12.10 -10.13 -5.23
C VAL A 58 11.16 -10.97 -4.40
N LEU A 59 11.70 -12.11 -3.95
CA LEU A 59 11.03 -13.02 -3.03
C LEU A 59 10.78 -12.30 -1.68
N GLY A 60 9.50 -12.02 -1.37
CA GLY A 60 9.07 -11.58 -0.04
C GLY A 60 8.77 -10.08 0.17
N SER A 61 8.71 -9.22 -0.86
CA SER A 61 8.21 -7.84 -0.69
C SER A 61 6.68 -7.72 -0.70
N THR A 62 6.00 -8.72 -1.27
CA THR A 62 4.59 -9.04 -0.98
C THR A 62 4.51 -10.53 -0.70
N LYS A 63 3.59 -10.94 0.17
CA LYS A 63 3.60 -12.24 0.86
C LYS A 63 3.69 -13.49 -0.05
N TRP A 64 3.53 -13.36 -1.39
CA TRP A 64 3.46 -14.50 -2.31
C TRP A 64 4.12 -14.36 -3.70
N ASN A 65 4.89 -13.31 -3.97
CA ASN A 65 5.68 -13.16 -5.21
C ASN A 65 4.91 -13.06 -6.54
N TYR A 66 3.59 -12.86 -6.56
CA TYR A 66 2.80 -12.74 -7.80
C TYR A 66 2.54 -11.28 -8.18
N PRO A 67 2.15 -10.98 -9.44
CA PRO A 67 1.74 -9.64 -9.83
C PRO A 67 0.57 -9.12 -9.01
N THR A 68 0.69 -7.89 -8.52
CA THR A 68 -0.37 -7.23 -7.75
C THR A 68 -1.53 -6.84 -8.66
N ILE A 69 -1.24 -6.48 -9.91
CA ILE A 69 -2.25 -6.10 -10.90
C ILE A 69 -1.95 -6.84 -12.20
N ILE A 70 -3.00 -7.40 -12.77
CA ILE A 70 -2.98 -8.04 -14.07
C ILE A 70 -4.03 -7.36 -14.94
N GLN A 71 -3.63 -6.91 -16.12
CA GLN A 71 -4.56 -6.28 -17.05
C GLN A 71 -4.42 -6.87 -18.45
N PHE A 72 -5.52 -7.42 -18.95
CA PHE A 72 -5.63 -7.96 -20.29
C PHE A 72 -5.77 -6.83 -21.29
N LEU A 73 -4.81 -6.76 -22.20
CA LEU A 73 -4.77 -5.83 -23.32
C LEU A 73 -4.99 -6.67 -24.58
N SER A 74 -6.25 -6.88 -24.95
CA SER A 74 -6.57 -7.65 -26.15
C SER A 74 -6.57 -6.73 -27.38
N ARG A 75 -5.77 -7.07 -28.39
CA ARG A 75 -5.83 -6.52 -29.75
C ARG A 75 -5.89 -7.68 -30.72
N SER A 76 -6.84 -7.64 -31.65
CA SER A 76 -7.10 -8.67 -32.67
C SER A 76 -5.84 -9.50 -33.04
N GLY A 77 -5.77 -10.74 -32.55
CA GLY A 77 -4.71 -11.72 -32.85
C GLY A 77 -3.47 -11.72 -31.95
N LYS A 78 -3.35 -10.85 -30.95
CA LYS A 78 -2.31 -10.93 -29.90
C LYS A 78 -2.88 -10.52 -28.55
N ASP A 79 -2.92 -11.47 -27.63
CA ASP A 79 -3.35 -11.18 -26.26
C ASP A 79 -2.12 -10.81 -25.42
N ALA A 80 -2.02 -9.51 -25.15
CA ALA A 80 -1.02 -8.96 -24.25
C ALA A 80 -1.56 -8.93 -22.82
N LEU A 81 -0.66 -9.08 -21.87
CA LEU A 81 -0.92 -8.96 -20.45
C LEU A 81 0.03 -7.91 -19.88
N LEU A 82 -0.52 -6.86 -19.30
CA LEU A 82 0.22 -5.93 -18.47
C LEU A 82 0.24 -6.45 -17.04
N VAL A 83 1.42 -6.58 -16.46
CA VAL A 83 1.62 -6.99 -15.06
C VAL A 83 2.37 -5.92 -14.28
N GLU A 84 1.87 -5.60 -13.09
CA GLU A 84 2.55 -4.75 -12.08
C GLU A 84 3.21 -5.67 -11.03
N TYR A 85 4.51 -5.49 -10.78
CA TYR A 85 5.28 -6.27 -9.80
C TYR A 85 6.41 -5.43 -9.18
N ASP A 86 6.95 -5.85 -8.05
CA ASP A 86 8.01 -5.13 -7.32
C ASP A 86 9.30 -5.99 -7.24
N ASP A 87 10.47 -5.37 -7.40
CA ASP A 87 11.79 -6.04 -7.33
C ASP A 87 12.49 -5.87 -5.97
N GLY A 88 11.73 -5.61 -4.92
CA GLY A 88 12.19 -5.32 -3.57
C GLY A 88 12.67 -3.87 -3.36
N HIS A 89 12.69 -3.04 -4.41
CA HIS A 89 13.15 -1.66 -4.33
C HIS A 89 12.21 -0.70 -5.06
N ILE A 90 11.79 -1.07 -6.26
CA ILE A 90 10.93 -0.26 -7.12
C ILE A 90 9.84 -1.11 -7.77
N LEU A 91 8.75 -0.44 -8.10
CA LEU A 91 7.64 -0.99 -8.86
C LEU A 91 8.01 -1.03 -10.36
N HIS A 92 7.67 -2.13 -11.00
CA HIS A 92 7.89 -2.40 -12.42
C HIS A 92 6.60 -2.76 -13.13
N TYR A 93 6.60 -2.51 -14.44
CA TYR A 93 5.53 -2.89 -15.34
C TYR A 93 6.12 -3.66 -16.51
N SER A 94 5.52 -4.80 -16.82
CA SER A 94 5.95 -5.60 -17.97
C SER A 94 4.78 -6.02 -18.83
N ILE A 95 5.08 -6.15 -20.11
CA ILE A 95 4.18 -6.75 -21.09
C ILE A 95 4.58 -8.21 -21.27
N LEU A 96 3.58 -9.08 -21.18
CA LEU A 96 3.67 -10.49 -21.51
C LEU A 96 2.77 -10.75 -22.71
N TYR A 97 3.16 -11.66 -23.59
CA TYR A 97 2.27 -12.16 -24.64
C TYR A 97 1.90 -13.60 -24.38
N HIS A 98 0.67 -13.92 -24.76
CA HIS A 98 0.21 -15.29 -24.86
C HIS A 98 0.44 -15.82 -26.28
N ASP A 99 1.14 -16.93 -26.39
CA ASP A 99 1.57 -17.49 -27.69
C ASP A 99 0.50 -18.32 -28.42
N GLY A 100 -0.74 -18.32 -27.91
CA GLY A 100 -1.85 -19.11 -28.45
C GLY A 100 -1.80 -20.61 -28.09
N GLU A 101 -0.67 -21.11 -27.59
CA GLU A 101 -0.49 -22.50 -27.10
C GLU A 101 -0.69 -22.61 -25.58
N GLY A 102 -1.06 -21.50 -24.94
CA GLY A 102 -1.30 -21.49 -23.51
C GLY A 102 -0.11 -21.04 -22.67
N ARG A 103 0.97 -20.50 -23.26
CA ARG A 103 2.16 -20.04 -22.54
C ARG A 103 2.25 -18.51 -22.55
N PHE A 104 2.71 -17.98 -21.42
CA PHE A 104 3.09 -16.58 -21.30
C PHE A 104 4.58 -16.40 -21.58
N ILE A 105 4.90 -15.39 -22.38
CA ILE A 105 6.25 -15.04 -22.77
C ILE A 105 6.48 -13.58 -22.39
N PHE A 106 7.59 -13.31 -21.69
CA PHE A 106 8.04 -11.96 -21.42
C PHE A 106 8.41 -11.24 -22.73
N GLU A 107 7.87 -10.03 -22.93
CA GLU A 107 8.18 -9.19 -24.08
C GLU A 107 9.14 -8.06 -23.70
N GLU A 108 8.66 -7.16 -22.85
CA GLU A 108 9.41 -5.97 -22.45
C GLU A 108 9.06 -5.56 -21.02
N THR A 109 10.06 -5.00 -20.33
CA THR A 109 9.84 -4.14 -19.17
C THR A 109 9.68 -2.73 -19.70
N LEU A 110 8.60 -2.08 -19.30
CA LEU A 110 8.36 -0.71 -19.70
C LEU A 110 9.46 0.17 -19.08
N PRO A 111 9.98 1.17 -19.81
CA PRO A 111 11.05 2.04 -19.30
C PRO A 111 10.57 2.99 -18.18
N GLU A 112 9.38 2.74 -17.66
CA GLU A 112 8.63 3.63 -16.79
C GLU A 112 8.64 3.04 -15.38
N ASP A 113 9.16 3.81 -14.43
CA ASP A 113 9.02 3.58 -12.99
C ASP A 113 7.59 3.84 -12.49
N LYS A 114 6.82 4.62 -13.26
CA LYS A 114 5.42 4.97 -12.98
C LYS A 114 4.58 4.89 -14.24
N LEU A 115 3.50 4.10 -14.17
CA LEU A 115 2.49 4.05 -15.21
C LEU A 115 1.37 5.06 -14.93
N THR A 116 1.61 6.31 -15.32
CA THR A 116 0.60 7.38 -15.27
C THR A 116 -0.51 7.13 -16.28
N GLU A 117 -1.63 7.83 -16.18
CA GLU A 117 -2.77 7.63 -17.10
C GLU A 117 -2.40 7.90 -18.56
N GLY A 118 -1.64 8.96 -18.83
CA GLY A 118 -1.18 9.25 -20.19
C GLY A 118 -0.29 8.14 -20.77
N LYS A 119 0.58 7.56 -19.93
CA LYS A 119 1.43 6.42 -20.33
C LYS A 119 0.60 5.15 -20.50
N TRP A 120 -0.37 4.92 -19.62
CA TRP A 120 -1.31 3.82 -19.73
C TRP A 120 -2.14 3.90 -21.01
N GLN A 121 -2.67 5.08 -21.36
CA GLN A 121 -3.43 5.27 -22.59
C GLN A 121 -2.57 5.02 -23.83
N ALA A 122 -1.29 5.45 -23.82
CA ALA A 122 -0.35 5.14 -24.90
C ALA A 122 -0.08 3.63 -25.03
N LEU A 123 0.01 2.90 -23.92
CA LEU A 123 0.08 1.43 -23.94
C LEU A 123 -1.21 0.82 -24.47
N ARG A 124 -2.37 1.31 -24.04
CA ARG A 124 -3.67 0.83 -24.53
C ARG A 124 -3.75 0.99 -26.03
N ASP A 125 -3.39 2.15 -26.56
CA ASP A 125 -3.36 2.41 -28.00
C ASP A 125 -2.39 1.46 -28.73
N LYS A 126 -1.23 1.15 -28.12
CA LYS A 126 -0.23 0.22 -28.66
C LYS A 126 -0.72 -1.24 -28.65
N TYR A 127 -1.28 -1.71 -27.54
CA TYR A 127 -1.47 -3.13 -27.23
C TYR A 127 -2.91 -3.62 -27.26
N SER A 128 -3.90 -2.76 -27.03
CA SER A 128 -5.31 -3.14 -27.04
C SER A 128 -6.11 -2.45 -28.16
N GLY A 129 -5.69 -1.26 -28.59
CA GLY A 129 -6.47 -0.45 -29.53
C GLY A 129 -7.84 -0.10 -28.94
N ASP A 130 -8.91 -0.48 -29.64
CA ASP A 130 -10.30 -0.34 -29.23
C ASP A 130 -10.86 -1.54 -28.45
N GLY A 131 -10.03 -2.56 -28.19
CA GLY A 131 -10.41 -3.74 -27.43
C GLY A 131 -10.83 -3.44 -25.98
N GLU A 132 -11.59 -4.39 -25.42
CA GLU A 132 -11.95 -4.38 -24.00
C GLU A 132 -10.70 -4.64 -23.15
N VAL A 133 -10.58 -3.87 -22.07
CA VAL A 133 -9.53 -4.04 -21.07
C VAL A 133 -10.15 -4.70 -19.85
N VAL A 134 -9.62 -5.87 -19.47
CA VAL A 134 -10.08 -6.59 -18.29
C VAL A 134 -8.99 -6.51 -17.22
N THR A 135 -9.35 -6.02 -16.03
CA THR A 135 -8.39 -5.82 -14.94
C THR A 135 -8.68 -6.72 -13.75
N PHE A 136 -7.61 -7.28 -13.18
CA PHE A 136 -7.61 -8.07 -11.96
C PHE A 136 -6.63 -7.48 -10.95
N VAL A 137 -7.05 -7.44 -9.69
CA VAL A 137 -6.19 -7.05 -8.56
C VAL A 137 -5.98 -8.27 -7.66
N TYR A 138 -4.74 -8.50 -7.28
CA TYR A 138 -4.36 -9.55 -6.34
C TYR A 138 -4.74 -9.17 -4.91
N THR A 139 -5.49 -10.05 -4.28
CA THR A 139 -6.10 -9.92 -2.96
C THR A 139 -5.76 -11.21 -2.22
N PRO A 140 -4.62 -11.25 -1.49
CA PRO A 140 -4.10 -12.50 -0.97
C PRO A 140 -5.08 -13.13 0.03
N SER A 141 -5.40 -14.40 -0.18
CA SER A 141 -6.11 -15.18 0.84
C SER A 141 -5.15 -15.70 1.92
N ASN A 142 -5.69 -16.32 2.97
CA ASN A 142 -4.90 -16.87 4.07
C ASN A 142 -4.14 -18.16 3.69
N THR A 143 -4.11 -18.54 2.41
CA THR A 143 -3.43 -19.75 1.93
C THR A 143 -1.94 -19.50 1.70
N GLU A 144 -1.15 -20.57 1.78
CA GLU A 144 0.29 -20.53 1.49
C GLU A 144 0.63 -20.48 0.00
N THR A 145 -0.38 -20.61 -0.87
CA THR A 145 -0.22 -20.61 -2.32
C THR A 145 -1.34 -19.79 -2.93
N ALA A 146 -1.01 -18.96 -3.91
CA ALA A 146 -1.99 -18.14 -4.58
C ALA A 146 -2.91 -19.02 -5.45
N VAL A 147 -4.20 -18.70 -5.44
CA VAL A 147 -5.24 -19.38 -6.20
C VAL A 147 -5.98 -18.37 -7.09
N PRO A 148 -6.66 -18.80 -8.18
CA PRO A 148 -7.33 -17.85 -9.07
C PRO A 148 -8.34 -16.93 -8.38
N SER A 149 -8.99 -17.42 -7.32
CA SER A 149 -9.94 -16.63 -6.55
C SER A 149 -9.30 -15.45 -5.80
N ASP A 150 -7.98 -15.41 -5.66
CA ASP A 150 -7.24 -14.29 -5.09
C ASP A 150 -7.14 -13.11 -6.05
N TRP A 151 -7.44 -13.29 -7.35
CA TRP A 151 -7.52 -12.19 -8.31
C TRP A 151 -8.97 -11.79 -8.53
N LYS A 152 -9.33 -10.58 -8.06
CA LYS A 152 -10.68 -10.02 -8.23
C LYS A 152 -10.74 -9.17 -9.48
N LYS A 153 -11.72 -9.46 -10.34
CA LYS A 153 -12.03 -8.62 -11.50
C LYS A 153 -12.58 -7.28 -11.01
N ILE A 154 -12.00 -6.18 -11.48
CA ILE A 154 -12.47 -4.83 -11.20
C ILE A 154 -12.79 -4.11 -12.50
N SER A 155 -13.79 -3.21 -12.45
CA SER A 155 -14.13 -2.33 -13.58
C SER A 155 -13.24 -1.09 -13.65
N ASP A 156 -12.68 -0.69 -12.51
CA ASP A 156 -11.80 0.48 -12.44
C ASP A 156 -10.42 0.13 -12.99
N ASN A 157 -9.82 1.07 -13.71
CA ASN A 157 -8.43 0.96 -14.08
C ASN A 157 -7.56 1.52 -12.94
N PRO A 158 -6.75 0.70 -12.26
CA PRO A 158 -5.94 1.11 -11.10
C PRO A 158 -4.72 1.95 -11.49
N PHE A 159 -4.39 2.05 -12.79
CA PHE A 159 -3.35 2.92 -13.31
C PHE A 159 -3.89 4.31 -13.71
N ALA A 160 -5.20 4.41 -13.98
CA ALA A 160 -5.85 5.57 -14.56
C ALA A 160 -6.61 6.44 -13.56
N MET A 161 -6.37 7.74 -13.59
CA MET A 161 -7.29 8.72 -13.02
C MET A 161 -8.27 9.19 -14.09
N LYS A 162 -9.55 9.22 -13.76
CA LYS A 162 -10.58 9.70 -14.67
C LYS A 162 -10.51 11.22 -14.80
N GLY A 163 -10.01 11.71 -15.95
CA GLY A 163 -9.63 13.11 -16.12
C GLY A 163 -8.47 13.45 -15.20
N GLU A 164 -7.31 13.82 -15.70
CA GLU A 164 -6.15 14.04 -14.83
C GLU A 164 -6.04 15.52 -14.44
N SER A 165 -5.82 15.79 -13.16
CA SER A 165 -5.54 17.12 -12.63
C SER A 165 -4.34 17.08 -11.70
N VAL A 166 -3.59 18.17 -11.65
CA VAL A 166 -2.37 18.26 -10.82
C VAL A 166 -2.64 19.15 -9.63
N TYR A 167 -2.32 18.65 -8.44
CA TYR A 167 -2.21 19.47 -7.24
C TYR A 167 -0.74 19.76 -6.96
N GLU A 168 -0.44 21.03 -6.65
CA GLU A 168 0.88 21.47 -6.26
C GLU A 168 0.76 22.42 -5.06
N ASN A 169 1.53 22.12 -4.01
CA ASN A 169 1.73 23.02 -2.88
C ASN A 169 3.23 23.24 -2.69
N ARG A 170 3.70 24.40 -3.16
CA ARG A 170 5.10 24.80 -3.14
C ARG A 170 5.65 25.03 -1.73
N GLU A 171 4.82 25.47 -0.79
CA GLU A 171 5.25 25.69 0.59
C GLU A 171 5.47 24.37 1.32
N ALA A 172 4.55 23.43 1.12
CA ALA A 172 4.68 22.07 1.62
C ALA A 172 5.77 21.26 0.88
N GLY A 173 6.06 21.59 -0.38
CA GLY A 173 6.95 20.85 -1.26
C GLY A 173 6.32 19.54 -1.73
N VAL A 174 5.01 19.51 -1.96
CA VAL A 174 4.28 18.31 -2.40
C VAL A 174 3.53 18.57 -3.70
N LYS A 175 3.62 17.59 -4.61
CA LYS A 175 2.89 17.57 -5.87
C LYS A 175 2.37 16.16 -6.12
N PHE A 176 1.17 16.03 -6.65
CA PHE A 176 0.58 14.75 -7.06
C PHE A 176 -0.54 14.98 -8.07
N ASN A 177 -0.90 13.92 -8.78
CA ASN A 177 -2.02 13.92 -9.69
C ASN A 177 -3.27 13.37 -8.97
N TYR A 178 -4.44 13.83 -9.36
CA TYR A 178 -5.73 13.35 -8.87
C TYR A 178 -6.76 13.36 -9.99
N SER A 179 -7.84 12.59 -9.83
CA SER A 179 -8.93 12.58 -10.81
C SER A 179 -9.71 13.91 -10.80
N SER A 180 -9.98 14.46 -11.98
CA SER A 180 -10.73 15.70 -12.23
C SER A 180 -12.19 15.60 -11.79
N ASP A 181 -12.69 14.40 -11.52
CA ASP A 181 -13.98 14.18 -10.89
C ASP A 181 -13.99 14.60 -9.40
N PHE A 182 -12.81 14.88 -8.82
CA PHE A 182 -12.64 15.38 -7.46
C PHE A 182 -12.29 16.86 -7.44
N THR A 183 -12.58 17.47 -6.31
CA THR A 183 -12.28 18.87 -5.97
C THR A 183 -11.30 18.91 -4.81
N ILE A 184 -10.48 19.96 -4.75
CA ILE A 184 -9.57 20.16 -3.63
C ILE A 184 -10.24 21.08 -2.61
N SER A 185 -10.57 20.56 -1.42
CA SER A 185 -10.99 21.38 -0.28
C SER A 185 -9.77 21.75 0.57
N LYS A 186 -9.28 22.99 0.47
CA LYS A 186 -8.18 23.45 1.32
C LYS A 186 -8.70 23.81 2.71
N SER A 187 -8.06 23.30 3.77
CA SER A 187 -8.26 23.79 5.14
C SER A 187 -7.20 24.81 5.52
N ASN A 188 -5.94 24.57 5.16
CA ASN A 188 -4.79 25.48 5.25
C ASN A 188 -3.62 24.95 4.40
N ASP A 189 -2.41 25.50 4.55
CA ASP A 189 -1.23 25.12 3.75
C ASP A 189 -0.66 23.73 4.08
N THR A 190 -1.08 23.10 5.18
CA THR A 190 -0.60 21.78 5.63
C THR A 190 -1.68 20.70 5.70
N VAL A 191 -2.95 21.08 5.51
CA VAL A 191 -4.11 20.20 5.53
C VAL A 191 -5.05 20.52 4.36
N PHE A 192 -5.23 19.56 3.47
CA PHE A 192 -6.21 19.65 2.39
C PHE A 192 -6.87 18.28 2.11
N GLY A 193 -8.08 18.36 1.58
CA GLY A 193 -8.93 17.24 1.20
C GLY A 193 -9.03 17.10 -0.32
N VAL A 194 -8.94 15.88 -0.86
CA VAL A 194 -9.37 15.55 -2.23
C VAL A 194 -10.77 14.96 -2.15
N CYS A 195 -11.80 15.68 -2.61
CA CYS A 195 -13.19 15.39 -2.29
C CYS A 195 -14.10 15.37 -3.52
N LYS A 196 -15.03 14.42 -3.55
CA LYS A 196 -16.11 14.34 -4.53
C LYS A 196 -17.43 14.28 -3.80
N ASP A 197 -18.40 15.07 -4.25
CA ASP A 197 -19.77 14.91 -3.80
C ASP A 197 -20.32 13.63 -4.43
N PHE A 198 -20.48 12.59 -3.60
CA PHE A 198 -21.10 11.33 -4.04
C PHE A 198 -22.64 11.43 -4.12
N GLY A 199 -23.24 12.57 -3.77
CA GLY A 199 -24.68 12.78 -3.72
C GLY A 199 -25.32 12.00 -2.57
N GLY A 200 -25.80 12.72 -1.54
CA GLY A 200 -26.48 12.15 -0.38
C GLY A 200 -26.83 13.25 0.62
N ALA A 201 -27.89 13.06 1.43
CA ALA A 201 -28.23 14.02 2.49
C ALA A 201 -27.08 14.13 3.51
N PRO A 202 -26.83 15.29 4.15
CA PRO A 202 -25.80 15.40 5.18
C PRO A 202 -25.90 14.26 6.21
N PRO A 203 -24.76 13.63 6.58
CA PRO A 203 -23.39 14.13 6.45
C PRO A 203 -22.53 13.47 5.34
N TYR A 204 -23.10 13.03 4.21
CA TYR A 204 -22.36 12.29 3.17
C TYR A 204 -21.43 13.15 2.26
N SER A 205 -20.52 13.95 2.83
CA SER A 205 -19.34 14.52 2.13
C SER A 205 -18.12 13.66 2.47
N GLY A 206 -17.35 12.98 1.60
CA GLY A 206 -17.04 13.16 0.18
C GLY A 206 -15.51 13.14 -0.06
N CYS A 207 -14.72 13.35 1.00
CA CYS A 207 -13.26 13.44 0.92
C CYS A 207 -12.57 12.07 0.97
N VAL A 208 -11.85 11.76 -0.11
CA VAL A 208 -11.11 10.52 -0.38
C VAL A 208 -9.68 10.58 0.14
N SER A 209 -9.08 11.77 0.27
CA SER A 209 -7.74 11.89 0.83
C SER A 209 -7.64 13.11 1.73
N PHE A 210 -7.22 12.93 2.98
CA PHE A 210 -6.73 14.00 3.85
C PHE A 210 -5.21 13.92 3.87
N VAL A 211 -4.57 14.96 3.33
CA VAL A 211 -3.11 15.08 3.41
C VAL A 211 -2.79 15.97 4.60
N LYS A 212 -2.05 15.44 5.58
CA LYS A 212 -1.48 16.20 6.71
C LYS A 212 0.03 16.08 6.71
N ILE A 213 0.72 17.14 7.12
CA ILE A 213 2.18 17.16 7.23
C ILE A 213 2.55 17.21 8.72
N LEU A 214 3.25 16.17 9.18
CA LEU A 214 3.79 16.08 10.53
C LEU A 214 5.29 16.38 10.52
N ASN A 215 5.81 16.91 11.63
CA ASN A 215 7.23 17.17 11.79
C ASN A 215 7.83 16.20 12.81
N VAL A 216 8.87 15.47 12.40
CA VAL A 216 9.65 14.59 13.26
C VAL A 216 10.49 15.46 14.19
N LYS A 217 10.13 15.45 15.47
CA LYS A 217 10.89 16.18 16.51
C LYS A 217 12.00 15.30 17.10
N ASN A 218 11.66 14.09 17.53
CA ASN A 218 12.55 13.22 18.30
C ASN A 218 12.65 11.80 17.72
N SER A 219 11.51 11.16 17.46
CA SER A 219 11.42 9.80 16.95
C SER A 219 10.31 9.72 15.91
N LEU A 220 10.64 9.13 14.76
CA LEU A 220 9.66 8.84 13.70
C LEU A 220 8.62 7.85 14.23
N ASP A 221 9.06 6.75 14.84
CA ASP A 221 8.19 5.69 15.35
C ASP A 221 7.17 6.23 16.36
N ASN A 222 7.61 7.04 17.32
CA ASN A 222 6.70 7.62 18.32
C ASN A 222 5.72 8.60 17.69
N LEU A 223 6.15 9.33 16.65
CA LEU A 223 5.27 10.22 15.91
C LEU A 223 4.18 9.43 15.18
N LEU A 224 4.54 8.33 14.49
CA LEU A 224 3.58 7.53 13.75
C LEU A 224 2.60 6.80 14.69
N ILE A 225 3.12 6.18 15.75
CA ILE A 225 2.32 5.48 16.76
C ILE A 225 1.32 6.46 17.43
N GLY A 226 1.80 7.63 17.86
CA GLY A 226 0.97 8.62 18.54
C GLY A 226 -0.06 9.30 17.63
N ASP A 227 0.17 9.31 16.31
CA ASP A 227 -0.73 9.93 15.34
C ASP A 227 -1.93 9.03 14.97
N VAL A 228 -1.80 7.71 15.10
CA VAL A 228 -2.87 6.74 14.81
C VAL A 228 -3.77 6.59 16.02
N VAL A 229 -5.08 6.74 15.84
CA VAL A 229 -6.10 6.39 16.84
C VAL A 229 -7.11 5.44 16.20
N PHE A 230 -7.15 4.18 16.64
CA PHE A 230 -8.00 3.16 16.04
C PHE A 230 -9.48 3.42 16.27
N ASP A 231 -10.29 3.47 15.21
CA ASP A 231 -11.76 3.63 15.26
C ASP A 231 -12.27 4.74 16.22
N GLY A 232 -11.44 5.76 16.52
CA GLY A 232 -11.77 6.79 17.52
C GLY A 232 -11.80 6.29 18.98
N SER A 233 -11.36 5.05 19.24
CA SER A 233 -11.36 4.41 20.57
C SER A 233 -10.35 4.98 21.56
N GLY A 234 -9.37 5.77 21.09
CA GLY A 234 -8.21 6.19 21.87
C GLY A 234 -7.10 5.14 21.96
N MET A 235 -7.26 3.96 21.33
CA MET A 235 -6.20 2.96 21.22
C MET A 235 -5.22 3.35 20.12
N HIS A 236 -3.94 3.04 20.36
CA HIS A 236 -2.82 3.30 19.46
C HIS A 236 -2.15 1.98 19.05
N PRO A 237 -1.39 1.96 17.95
CA PRO A 237 -0.48 0.86 17.63
C PRO A 237 0.50 0.63 18.79
N ASN A 238 0.91 -0.61 19.01
CA ASN A 238 1.86 -0.94 20.05
C ASN A 238 3.30 -0.66 19.60
N SER A 239 3.56 -0.82 18.30
CA SER A 239 4.89 -0.62 17.75
C SER A 239 4.88 -0.25 16.26
N ILE A 240 6.03 0.18 15.75
CA ILE A 240 6.23 0.42 14.33
C ILE A 240 6.05 -0.84 13.47
N ASN A 241 6.16 -2.04 14.07
CA ASN A 241 5.95 -3.30 13.36
C ASN A 241 4.47 -3.58 13.06
N ASP A 242 3.55 -2.81 13.65
CA ASP A 242 2.12 -2.88 13.30
C ASP A 242 1.82 -2.18 11.97
N PHE A 243 2.81 -1.44 11.42
CA PHE A 243 2.72 -0.79 10.12
C PHE A 243 3.29 -1.71 9.04
N GLU A 244 2.58 -1.78 7.94
CA GLU A 244 3.01 -2.50 6.75
C GLU A 244 3.81 -1.57 5.83
N LYS A 245 4.94 -2.04 5.31
CA LYS A 245 5.68 -1.33 4.27
C LYS A 245 5.07 -1.65 2.91
N ILE A 246 4.79 -0.62 2.13
CA ILE A 246 4.22 -0.76 0.78
C ILE A 246 4.87 0.22 -0.19
N SER A 247 5.39 -0.30 -1.30
CA SER A 247 5.92 0.48 -2.41
C SER A 247 4.80 0.92 -3.34
N MET A 248 4.71 2.21 -3.65
CA MET A 248 3.81 2.74 -4.68
C MET A 248 4.51 3.86 -5.46
N GLY A 249 4.69 3.66 -6.76
CA GLY A 249 5.53 4.54 -7.57
C GLY A 249 6.98 4.56 -7.05
N GLU A 250 7.53 5.76 -6.86
CA GLU A 250 8.89 5.98 -6.34
C GLU A 250 8.97 6.02 -4.80
N ASN A 251 7.85 5.83 -4.10
CA ASN A 251 7.78 6.03 -2.66
C ASN A 251 7.49 4.72 -1.93
N GLU A 252 8.23 4.50 -0.83
CA GLU A 252 7.89 3.51 0.19
C GLU A 252 7.02 4.20 1.25
N TYR A 253 5.85 3.63 1.53
CA TYR A 253 4.92 4.09 2.55
C TYR A 253 4.88 3.13 3.72
N LEU A 254 4.68 3.67 4.92
CA LEU A 254 4.23 2.90 6.08
C LEU A 254 2.71 3.02 6.13
N ARG A 255 2.02 1.90 6.00
CA ARG A 255 0.57 1.79 5.95
C ARG A 255 0.04 1.17 7.23
N ILE A 256 -1.10 1.67 7.70
CA ILE A 256 -1.84 1.02 8.77
C ILE A 256 -3.34 1.19 8.59
N LYS A 257 -4.09 0.12 8.84
CA LYS A 257 -5.54 0.17 8.94
C LYS A 257 -5.92 0.87 10.24
N VAL A 258 -6.62 2.00 10.13
CA VAL A 258 -7.07 2.76 11.29
C VAL A 258 -8.40 2.24 11.78
N GLY A 259 -9.26 1.76 10.88
CA GLY A 259 -10.60 1.40 11.31
C GLY A 259 -11.44 0.66 10.28
N ARG A 260 -12.32 -0.18 10.81
CA ARG A 260 -13.42 -0.82 10.09
C ARG A 260 -14.59 -1.02 11.05
N PHE A 261 -15.41 0.01 11.18
CA PHE A 261 -16.48 0.04 12.16
C PHE A 261 -17.62 0.95 11.69
N GLU A 262 -18.86 0.60 12.02
CA GLU A 262 -20.06 1.40 11.72
C GLU A 262 -20.17 1.92 10.28
N GLY A 263 -19.76 1.09 9.32
CA GLY A 263 -19.84 1.39 7.90
C GLY A 263 -18.75 2.34 7.41
N VAL A 264 -17.66 2.47 8.16
CA VAL A 264 -16.48 3.28 7.78
C VAL A 264 -15.24 2.40 7.71
N LEU A 265 -14.50 2.49 6.61
CA LEU A 265 -13.18 1.88 6.41
C LEU A 265 -12.14 2.99 6.29
N THR A 266 -11.06 2.91 7.06
CA THR A 266 -10.02 3.96 7.11
C THR A 266 -8.62 3.36 7.13
N TYR A 267 -7.73 3.90 6.31
CA TYR A 267 -6.28 3.65 6.36
C TYR A 267 -5.51 4.96 6.38
N ASN A 268 -4.33 4.91 6.99
CA ASN A 268 -3.31 5.94 6.89
C ASN A 268 -2.09 5.40 6.15
N TYR A 269 -1.55 6.22 5.25
CA TYR A 269 -0.31 6.01 4.53
C TYR A 269 0.66 7.12 4.89
N TYR A 270 1.78 6.76 5.51
CA TYR A 270 2.81 7.66 5.97
C TYR A 270 4.00 7.63 5.02
N LEU A 271 4.42 8.80 4.56
CA LEU A 271 5.60 8.99 3.73
C LEU A 271 6.62 9.88 4.47
N PRO A 272 7.58 9.28 5.19
CA PRO A 272 8.68 10.01 5.80
C PRO A 272 9.64 10.56 4.74
N LYS A 273 9.91 11.87 4.76
CA LYS A 273 10.93 12.53 3.93
C LYS A 273 11.69 13.54 4.78
N GLY A 274 12.93 13.19 5.14
CA GLY A 274 13.75 14.00 6.04
C GLY A 274 13.08 14.17 7.41
N SER A 275 12.87 15.42 7.84
CA SER A 275 12.20 15.75 9.10
C SER A 275 10.67 15.90 8.97
N LYS A 276 10.10 15.69 7.79
CA LYS A 276 8.65 15.76 7.55
C LYS A 276 8.08 14.37 7.31
N VAL A 277 6.83 14.16 7.71
CA VAL A 277 6.03 13.00 7.33
C VAL A 277 4.76 13.49 6.64
N PHE A 278 4.57 13.08 5.41
CA PHE A 278 3.34 13.34 4.67
C PHE A 278 2.39 12.17 4.91
N VAL A 279 1.24 12.44 5.50
CA VAL A 279 0.25 11.41 5.81
C VAL A 279 -0.92 11.58 4.89
N PHE A 280 -1.25 10.52 4.17
CA PHE A 280 -2.37 10.43 3.26
C PHE A 280 -3.37 9.46 3.85
N SER A 281 -4.60 9.90 4.09
CA SER A 281 -5.61 9.08 4.77
C SER A 281 -6.89 9.07 3.95
N PHE A 282 -7.55 7.93 3.80
CA PHE A 282 -8.90 7.87 3.22
C PHE A 282 -9.92 7.37 4.24
N ALA A 283 -11.17 7.76 4.06
CA ALA A 283 -12.30 7.22 4.81
C ALA A 283 -13.43 6.85 3.83
N ALA A 284 -13.56 5.56 3.51
CA ALA A 284 -14.70 5.06 2.76
C ALA A 284 -15.89 4.87 3.71
N ARG A 285 -17.07 5.36 3.32
CA ARG A 285 -18.30 5.28 4.12
C ARG A 285 -19.37 4.50 3.36
N GLY A 286 -20.26 3.82 4.09
CA GLY A 286 -21.26 2.93 3.50
C GLY A 286 -20.70 1.56 3.12
N VAL A 287 -19.51 1.22 3.60
CA VAL A 287 -18.94 -0.12 3.41
C VAL A 287 -19.73 -1.15 4.20
N ASP A 288 -19.87 -2.38 3.68
CA ASP A 288 -20.43 -3.52 4.40
C ASP A 288 -19.43 -4.05 5.43
N TRP A 289 -19.19 -3.22 6.45
CA TRP A 289 -18.17 -3.44 7.47
C TRP A 289 -18.40 -4.72 8.27
N THR A 290 -19.62 -5.26 8.30
CA THR A 290 -19.97 -6.52 8.96
C THR A 290 -19.64 -7.76 8.13
N ASN A 291 -19.47 -7.64 6.81
CA ASN A 291 -19.22 -8.78 5.94
C ASN A 291 -17.76 -9.26 6.06
N PRO A 292 -17.47 -10.43 6.66
CA PRO A 292 -16.10 -10.92 6.80
C PRO A 292 -15.37 -11.12 5.47
N GLU A 293 -16.10 -11.22 4.36
CA GLU A 293 -15.57 -11.36 3.00
C GLU A 293 -15.39 -10.02 2.27
N LEU A 294 -15.65 -8.89 2.94
CA LEU A 294 -15.40 -7.55 2.37
C LEU A 294 -13.92 -7.41 2.03
N ASP A 295 -13.65 -7.19 0.75
CA ASP A 295 -12.33 -6.88 0.24
C ASP A 295 -12.08 -5.37 0.28
N GLU A 296 -11.27 -4.97 1.25
CA GLU A 296 -10.94 -3.58 1.55
C GLU A 296 -9.93 -2.99 0.55
N GLU A 297 -9.20 -3.83 -0.18
CA GLU A 297 -8.15 -3.39 -1.10
C GLU A 297 -8.71 -2.90 -2.45
N ILE A 298 -9.92 -3.35 -2.80
CA ILE A 298 -10.65 -3.00 -4.02
C ILE A 298 -11.77 -1.96 -3.80
N ASP A 299 -11.89 -1.41 -2.59
CA ASP A 299 -12.83 -0.31 -2.34
C ASP A 299 -12.52 0.87 -3.28
N PRO A 300 -13.49 1.45 -4.00
CA PRO A 300 -13.24 2.51 -4.98
C PRO A 300 -12.53 3.74 -4.39
N THR A 301 -12.84 4.10 -3.13
CA THR A 301 -12.19 5.22 -2.43
C THR A 301 -10.72 4.90 -2.17
N HIS A 302 -10.45 3.67 -1.73
CA HIS A 302 -9.10 3.20 -1.49
C HIS A 302 -8.28 3.12 -2.79
N LEU A 303 -8.89 2.62 -3.88
CA LEU A 303 -8.27 2.57 -5.20
C LEU A 303 -7.90 3.97 -5.70
N GLU A 304 -8.78 4.96 -5.53
CA GLU A 304 -8.49 6.36 -5.88
C GLU A 304 -7.33 6.94 -5.05
N LEU A 305 -7.26 6.65 -3.74
CA LEU A 305 -6.10 7.04 -2.95
C LEU A 305 -4.81 6.40 -3.49
N LYS A 306 -4.80 5.09 -3.77
CA LYS A 306 -3.60 4.40 -4.29
C LYS A 306 -3.11 5.01 -5.61
N LYS A 307 -4.04 5.40 -6.50
CA LYS A 307 -3.70 6.14 -7.73
C LYS A 307 -2.95 7.43 -7.42
N ILE A 308 -3.45 8.22 -6.45
CA ILE A 308 -2.78 9.45 -6.01
C ILE A 308 -1.37 9.12 -5.49
N LEU A 309 -1.24 8.14 -4.59
CA LEU A 309 0.03 7.76 -3.95
C LEU A 309 1.11 7.39 -4.97
N ARG A 310 0.75 6.69 -6.05
CA ARG A 310 1.69 6.36 -7.15
C ARG A 310 2.31 7.60 -7.82
N THR A 311 1.69 8.77 -7.71
CA THR A 311 2.11 10.02 -8.38
C THR A 311 2.72 11.05 -7.45
N VAL A 312 2.84 10.76 -6.14
CA VAL A 312 3.37 11.72 -5.17
C VAL A 312 4.83 12.03 -5.44
N GLU A 313 5.11 13.32 -5.58
CA GLU A 313 6.43 13.92 -5.70
C GLU A 313 6.65 14.84 -4.49
N ILE A 314 7.77 14.66 -3.80
CA ILE A 314 8.19 15.53 -2.70
C ILE A 314 9.44 16.27 -3.13
N GLU A 315 9.40 17.60 -3.14
CA GLU A 315 10.57 18.42 -3.40
C GLU A 315 11.60 18.20 -2.28
N SER A 316 12.74 17.62 -2.62
CA SER A 316 13.83 17.40 -1.68
C SER A 316 14.28 18.75 -1.10
N ALA A 317 14.30 18.88 0.23
CA ALA A 317 14.82 20.06 0.94
C ALA A 317 16.35 20.28 0.78
N ASP A 318 17.03 19.45 -0.03
CA ASP A 318 18.50 19.28 -0.05
C ASP A 318 19.21 19.84 -1.31
N ARG A 319 18.64 20.84 -1.99
CA ARG A 319 19.46 21.69 -2.90
C ARG A 319 20.15 22.80 -2.11
N GLY A 320 21.14 22.45 -1.30
CA GLY A 320 21.95 23.48 -0.65
C GLY A 320 22.84 23.07 0.52
N SER A 321 23.53 21.92 0.50
CA SER A 321 24.71 21.75 1.37
C SER A 321 25.69 20.71 0.81
N PRO A 322 26.96 21.05 0.54
CA PRO A 322 27.97 20.09 0.14
C PRO A 322 28.26 19.09 1.27
N GLN A 323 27.98 17.81 1.03
CA GLN A 323 28.32 16.75 1.97
C GLN A 323 29.84 16.64 2.11
N THR A 324 30.35 16.96 3.31
CA THR A 324 31.71 16.62 3.70
C THR A 324 31.63 15.37 4.58
N GLN A 325 32.10 14.24 4.06
CA GLN A 325 32.18 12.98 4.78
C GLN A 325 33.22 13.11 5.91
N VAL A 326 32.83 12.78 7.15
CA VAL A 326 33.76 12.68 8.29
C VAL A 326 34.18 11.21 8.48
N PRO A 327 35.48 10.88 8.61
CA PRO A 327 35.95 9.51 8.83
C PRO A 327 35.58 8.95 10.19
N ILE A 328 35.19 7.68 10.23
CA ILE A 328 34.79 6.92 11.42
C ILE A 328 36.03 6.33 12.12
N THR A 329 36.22 6.62 13.41
CA THR A 329 37.18 5.93 14.30
C THR A 329 36.40 5.24 15.45
N PRO A 330 36.82 4.07 15.96
CA PRO A 330 36.02 3.27 16.91
C PRO A 330 35.92 3.91 18.31
N PRO A 331 34.80 3.74 19.04
CA PRO A 331 34.58 4.43 20.32
C PRO A 331 35.18 3.73 21.56
N SER A 332 35.71 4.58 22.44
CA SER A 332 36.05 4.37 23.86
C SER A 332 34.77 4.45 24.73
N PRO A 333 34.68 3.87 25.95
CA PRO A 333 33.40 3.71 26.64
C PRO A 333 32.88 5.06 27.17
N SER A 334 31.82 5.55 26.53
CA SER A 334 31.19 6.83 26.82
C SER A 334 30.06 6.70 27.84
N VAL A 335 30.00 7.67 28.75
CA VAL A 335 28.79 8.04 29.49
C VAL A 335 27.68 8.28 28.47
N SER A 336 26.58 7.54 28.62
CA SER A 336 25.38 7.64 27.78
C SER A 336 24.87 9.10 27.77
N ASN A 337 24.91 9.74 26.61
CA ASN A 337 24.34 11.08 26.38
C ASN A 337 22.88 11.00 25.89
N LYS A 338 22.19 9.87 26.09
CA LYS A 338 20.78 9.72 25.70
C LYS A 338 19.89 10.75 26.44
N PRO A 339 18.89 11.34 25.79
CA PRO A 339 17.92 12.21 26.46
C PRO A 339 17.10 11.41 27.49
N CYS A 340 16.63 12.08 28.54
CA CYS A 340 15.73 11.46 29.51
C CYS A 340 14.33 11.33 28.92
N VAL A 341 13.78 10.12 28.98
CA VAL A 341 12.47 9.77 28.43
C VAL A 341 11.50 9.41 29.55
N ILE A 342 10.26 9.87 29.39
CA ILE A 342 9.13 9.48 30.25
C ILE A 342 8.54 8.20 29.65
N SER A 343 8.34 7.18 30.48
CA SER A 343 7.82 5.85 30.14
C SER A 343 7.10 5.26 31.37
N GLY A 344 6.80 3.95 31.37
CA GLY A 344 5.92 3.33 32.36
C GLY A 344 4.45 3.42 31.97
N CYS A 345 3.64 2.46 32.38
CA CYS A 345 2.24 2.34 31.95
C CYS A 345 1.38 3.54 32.39
N SER A 346 1.73 4.17 33.51
CA SER A 346 1.09 5.38 34.06
C SER A 346 1.93 6.65 33.82
N SER A 347 2.91 6.61 32.89
CA SER A 347 3.90 7.68 32.68
C SER A 347 4.75 8.01 33.92
N GLU A 348 4.99 7.02 34.77
CA GLU A 348 5.62 7.18 36.08
C GLU A 348 7.15 7.05 36.07
N VAL A 349 7.75 6.58 34.97
CA VAL A 349 9.18 6.30 34.87
C VAL A 349 9.90 7.37 34.07
N CYS A 350 10.93 8.00 34.65
CA CYS A 350 11.88 8.84 33.94
C CYS A 350 13.24 8.12 33.87
N ALA A 351 13.67 7.69 32.68
CA ALA A 351 14.87 6.88 32.47
C ALA A 351 15.60 7.25 31.17
N GLU A 352 16.77 6.65 30.91
CA GLU A 352 17.51 6.85 29.65
C GLU A 352 16.96 6.01 28.49
N ASP A 353 16.26 4.92 28.83
CA ASP A 353 15.60 4.00 27.92
C ASP A 353 14.13 3.88 28.32
N ILE A 354 13.28 3.45 27.39
CA ILE A 354 11.86 3.19 27.68
C ILE A 354 11.79 1.98 28.62
N VAL A 355 11.17 2.18 29.78
CA VAL A 355 10.98 1.12 30.78
C VAL A 355 9.49 0.77 30.83
N MET A 356 9.18 -0.51 30.70
CA MET A 356 7.85 -1.05 30.95
C MET A 356 7.72 -1.36 32.44
N SER A 357 6.70 -0.79 33.07
CA SER A 357 6.30 -1.06 34.45
C SER A 357 4.99 -1.86 34.48
N THR A 358 4.59 -2.35 35.65
CA THR A 358 3.23 -2.84 35.86
C THR A 358 2.23 -1.68 35.72
N CYS A 359 1.05 -1.94 35.18
CA CYS A 359 -0.02 -0.93 35.01
C CYS A 359 -0.74 -0.57 36.32
N GLU A 360 0.01 -0.45 37.41
CA GLU A 360 -0.49 0.07 38.66
C GLU A 360 -0.64 1.58 38.54
N PHE A 361 -1.85 2.08 38.74
CA PHE A 361 -2.11 3.50 38.79
C PHE A 361 -2.18 3.95 40.25
N LYS A 362 -1.36 4.94 40.61
CA LYS A 362 -1.42 5.61 41.91
C LYS A 362 -1.77 7.08 41.69
N ASP A 363 -2.55 7.64 42.60
CA ASP A 363 -3.05 9.01 42.46
C ASP A 363 -1.91 10.03 42.34
N GLU A 364 -0.77 9.78 42.98
CA GLU A 364 0.40 10.64 42.84
C GLU A 364 0.96 10.75 41.41
N TYR A 365 0.72 9.77 40.54
CA TYR A 365 1.24 9.80 39.17
C TYR A 365 0.58 10.89 38.32
N VAL A 366 -0.64 11.31 38.69
CA VAL A 366 -1.31 12.46 38.07
C VAL A 366 -0.46 13.74 38.17
N CYS A 367 0.35 13.84 39.23
CA CYS A 367 1.16 15.02 39.48
C CYS A 367 2.46 15.04 38.68
N LEU A 368 2.94 13.90 38.16
CA LEU A 368 4.19 13.81 37.38
C LEU A 368 4.15 14.63 36.09
N LYS A 369 2.97 14.94 35.55
CA LYS A 369 2.81 15.90 34.43
C LYS A 369 3.34 17.31 34.75
N TYR A 370 3.49 17.64 36.04
CA TYR A 370 4.07 18.89 36.50
C TYR A 370 5.55 18.77 36.88
N ALA A 371 6.09 17.56 37.01
CA ALA A 371 7.53 17.34 37.22
C ALA A 371 8.31 17.46 35.91
N ARG A 372 9.64 17.58 35.99
CA ARG A 372 10.52 17.53 34.81
C ARG A 372 11.30 16.23 34.78
N CYS A 373 11.28 15.52 33.66
CA CYS A 373 12.14 14.36 33.45
C CYS A 373 13.48 14.83 32.86
N GLU A 374 14.52 14.85 33.69
CA GLU A 374 15.82 15.41 33.33
C GLU A 374 16.97 14.66 33.99
N ARG A 375 18.19 14.88 33.48
CA ARG A 375 19.39 14.21 33.98
C ARG A 375 19.78 14.80 35.33
N GLN A 376 19.86 13.95 36.33
CA GLN A 376 20.18 14.31 37.71
C GLN A 376 21.69 14.51 37.88
N THR A 377 22.10 15.10 39.01
CA THR A 377 23.51 15.36 39.34
C THR A 377 24.39 14.10 39.36
N GLY A 378 23.80 12.91 39.50
CA GLY A 378 24.48 11.61 39.40
C GLY A 378 24.60 11.05 37.97
N GLY A 379 24.25 11.83 36.95
CA GLY A 379 24.37 11.44 35.53
C GLY A 379 23.25 10.54 35.00
N LYS A 380 22.33 10.09 35.85
CA LYS A 380 21.16 9.28 35.48
C LYS A 380 19.92 10.14 35.31
N CYS A 381 19.00 9.72 34.45
CA CYS A 381 17.69 10.34 34.33
C CYS A 381 16.83 10.09 35.57
N GLY A 382 16.03 11.09 35.93
CA GLY A 382 15.10 11.03 37.05
C GLY A 382 14.16 12.23 37.07
N TRP A 383 13.14 12.17 37.92
CA TRP A 383 12.18 13.26 38.09
C TRP A 383 12.75 14.38 38.95
N THR A 384 12.73 15.60 38.41
CA THR A 384 12.94 16.82 39.18
C THR A 384 11.59 17.40 39.59
N GLU A 385 11.39 17.49 40.90
CA GLU A 385 10.20 18.06 41.51
C GLU A 385 10.14 19.58 41.30
N THR A 386 9.08 20.05 40.65
CA THR A 386 8.77 21.48 40.51
C THR A 386 7.88 21.96 41.66
N PRO A 387 7.77 23.28 41.90
CA PRO A 387 6.78 23.82 42.83
C PRO A 387 5.34 23.38 42.52
N GLU A 388 5.00 23.25 41.23
CA GLU A 388 3.70 22.80 40.75
C GLU A 388 3.46 21.32 41.06
N TYR A 389 4.48 20.47 40.85
CA TYR A 389 4.46 19.07 41.25
C TYR A 389 4.21 18.94 42.75
N LYS A 390 4.97 19.68 43.58
CA LYS A 390 4.85 19.62 45.05
C LYS A 390 3.48 20.04 45.55
N ARG A 391 2.85 21.03 44.90
CA ARG A 391 1.49 21.45 45.23
C ARG A 391 0.47 20.35 44.91
N CYS A 392 0.50 19.83 43.68
CA CYS A 392 -0.36 18.72 43.27
C CYS A 392 -0.19 17.51 44.19
N TYR A 393 1.07 17.10 44.42
CA TYR A 393 1.41 15.92 45.22
C TYR A 393 0.93 16.06 46.66
N GLY A 394 1.08 17.26 47.24
CA GLY A 394 0.51 17.59 48.55
C GLY A 394 -1.01 17.47 48.60
N ASP A 395 -1.72 18.00 47.59
CA ASP A 395 -3.19 17.93 47.52
C ASP A 395 -3.71 16.49 47.34
N THR A 396 -2.96 15.61 46.66
CA THR A 396 -3.27 14.17 46.53
C THR A 396 -2.98 13.33 47.78
N LEU A 397 -2.18 13.81 48.73
CA LEU A 397 -1.89 13.08 49.97
C LEU A 397 -2.89 13.33 51.11
N PHE A 398 -3.79 14.32 50.94
CA PHE A 398 -4.77 14.72 51.95
C PHE A 398 -6.23 14.58 51.50
N ASN A 399 -6.45 13.96 50.33
CA ASN A 399 -7.73 13.41 49.89
C ASN A 399 -7.63 11.89 49.86
#